data_AF-A0A661DGR1-F1
#
_entry.id   AF-A0A661DGR1-F1
#
_cell.length_a   1.000
_cell.length_b   1.000
_cell.length_c   1.000
_cell.angle_alpha   90.00
_cell.angle_beta   90.00
_cell.angle_gamma   90.00
#
_symmetry.space_group_name_H-M   'P 1'
#
loop_
_entity.id
_entity.type
_entity.pdbx_description
1 polymer ?
#
loop_
_entity_poly.entity_id
_entity_poly.type
_entity_poly.pdbx_seq_one_letter_code
_entity_poly.pdbx_strand_id
1 'polypeptide(L)'
;MLSYRHSFHAGNYADVIKHIVLIEILEHLIKKDSAFDYIDSHAGAGLYNLHSEHAAKLQEYTQGVGKLKTEQWPELATYFDILAKYNPAGKLNFYPGSPIIAQYFLRRKDRSWLYELHPKDAELLLKHAAKSRNIRVMREDGFKGLLSLLPPVSRRGLVLIDPSYEIKTDYAQVFNTIDSAYKKFPTGTYALWYPVVDRKIIDHLERKFKRSGIKKIHRYELGIA
;
A
#
# COMPACT_ATOMS: atom_id res chain seq x y z
N MET A 1 20.09 -2.56 8.43
CA MET A 1 19.30 -2.81 9.65
C MET A 1 17.88 -2.41 9.32
N LEU A 2 16.88 -3.29 9.45
CA LEU A 2 15.47 -2.96 9.18
C LEU A 2 14.91 -2.26 10.42
N SER A 3 15.23 -0.98 10.59
CA SER A 3 14.82 -0.20 11.76
C SER A 3 13.40 0.33 11.65
N TYR A 4 12.91 0.57 10.43
CA TYR A 4 11.58 1.10 10.22
C TYR A 4 10.51 0.11 10.65
N ARG A 5 9.55 0.62 11.42
CA ARG A 5 8.31 -0.09 11.74
C ARG A 5 7.15 0.83 11.45
N HIS A 6 6.27 0.40 10.56
CA HIS A 6 5.13 1.23 10.15
C HIS A 6 4.16 1.53 11.30
N SER A 7 4.15 0.73 12.36
CA SER A 7 3.33 0.94 13.57
C SER A 7 3.53 2.29 14.26
N PHE A 8 4.67 2.97 14.05
CA PHE A 8 4.91 4.32 14.60
C PHE A 8 4.12 5.40 13.85
N HIS A 9 3.80 5.15 12.57
CA HIS A 9 3.25 6.13 11.63
C HIS A 9 1.83 5.77 11.15
N ALA A 10 1.34 4.58 11.52
CA ALA A 10 0.08 4.04 11.05
C ALA A 10 -1.07 5.03 11.24
N GLY A 11 -1.77 5.32 10.13
CA GLY A 11 -2.94 6.22 10.11
C GLY A 11 -2.60 7.70 10.04
N ASN A 12 -1.33 8.08 9.81
CA ASN A 12 -0.98 9.47 9.53
C ASN A 12 -1.56 9.95 8.19
N TYR A 13 -1.32 11.22 7.85
CA TYR A 13 -1.83 11.83 6.61
C TYR A 13 -1.31 11.14 5.33
N ALA A 14 -0.10 10.56 5.38
CA ALA A 14 0.49 9.86 4.23
C ALA A 14 -0.24 8.53 3.98
N ASP A 15 -0.58 7.80 5.03
CA ASP A 15 -1.41 6.61 4.93
C ASP A 15 -2.81 6.92 4.43
N VAL A 16 -3.42 8.02 4.88
CA VAL A 16 -4.75 8.45 4.45
C VAL A 16 -4.80 8.59 2.93
N ILE A 17 -3.93 9.40 2.32
CA ILE A 17 -3.94 9.58 0.85
C ILE A 17 -3.58 8.29 0.11
N LYS A 18 -2.59 7.53 0.61
CA LYS A 18 -2.18 6.25 0.01
C LYS A 18 -3.35 5.27 -0.04
N HIS A 19 -4.08 5.12 1.06
CA HIS A 19 -5.16 4.16 1.21
C HIS A 19 -6.43 4.58 0.49
N ILE A 20 -6.74 5.88 0.43
CA ILE A 20 -7.84 6.38 -0.42
C ILE A 20 -7.58 6.04 -1.89
N VAL A 21 -6.38 6.35 -2.40
CA VAL A 21 -6.02 6.03 -3.79
C VAL A 21 -6.04 4.51 -4.04
N LEU A 22 -5.56 3.71 -3.09
CA LEU A 22 -5.62 2.25 -3.17
C LEU A 22 -7.07 1.74 -3.29
N ILE A 23 -7.97 2.27 -2.47
CA ILE A 23 -9.40 1.93 -2.48
C ILE A 23 -10.03 2.26 -3.83
N GLU A 24 -9.83 3.48 -4.34
CA GLU A 24 -10.36 3.91 -5.64
C GLU A 24 -9.92 2.99 -6.79
N ILE A 25 -8.65 2.57 -6.79
CA ILE A 25 -8.14 1.63 -7.80
C ILE A 25 -8.82 0.26 -7.65
N LEU A 26 -8.92 -0.25 -6.43
CA LEU A 26 -9.51 -1.58 -6.16
C LEU A 26 -10.99 -1.62 -6.50
N GLU A 27 -11.75 -0.59 -6.13
CA GLU A 27 -13.16 -0.42 -6.50
C GLU A 27 -13.33 -0.42 -8.02
N HIS A 28 -12.44 0.28 -8.75
CA HIS A 28 -12.47 0.24 -10.20
C HIS A 28 -12.17 -1.16 -10.76
N LEU A 29 -11.18 -1.86 -10.19
CA LEU A 29 -10.79 -3.20 -10.67
C LEU A 29 -11.89 -4.25 -10.51
N ILE A 30 -12.68 -4.17 -9.43
CA ILE A 30 -13.76 -5.14 -9.19
C ILE A 30 -14.99 -4.93 -10.07
N LYS A 31 -15.11 -3.79 -10.77
CA LYS A 31 -16.19 -3.54 -11.76
C LYS A 31 -16.19 -4.57 -12.91
N LYS A 32 -15.04 -5.17 -13.21
CA LYS A 32 -14.91 -6.23 -14.21
C LYS A 32 -14.89 -7.60 -13.54
N ASP A 33 -15.68 -8.53 -14.09
CA ASP A 33 -15.81 -9.86 -13.50
C ASP A 33 -14.53 -10.73 -13.64
N SER A 34 -13.67 -10.49 -14.64
CA SER A 34 -12.38 -11.20 -14.74
C SER A 34 -11.53 -11.06 -13.45
N ALA A 35 -10.81 -12.11 -13.08
CA ALA A 35 -9.91 -12.07 -11.93
C ALA A 35 -8.78 -11.02 -12.10
N PHE A 36 -8.17 -10.61 -11.00
CA PHE A 36 -6.93 -9.82 -11.01
C PHE A 36 -5.98 -10.28 -9.88
N ASP A 37 -4.70 -9.93 -10.01
CA ASP A 37 -3.68 -10.14 -8.99
C ASP A 37 -3.36 -8.80 -8.29
N TYR A 38 -3.44 -8.79 -6.96
CA TYR A 38 -2.91 -7.72 -6.12
C TYR A 38 -1.52 -8.11 -5.63
N ILE A 39 -0.53 -7.24 -5.83
CA ILE A 39 0.85 -7.46 -5.39
C ILE A 39 1.25 -6.28 -4.52
N ASP A 40 1.59 -6.55 -3.26
CA ASP A 40 2.06 -5.56 -2.29
C ASP A 40 3.51 -5.87 -1.95
N SER A 41 4.43 -5.03 -2.43
CA SER A 41 5.87 -5.27 -2.27
C SER A 41 6.41 -4.96 -0.88
N HIS A 42 5.66 -4.21 -0.06
CA HIS A 42 6.08 -3.75 1.27
C HIS A 42 4.86 -3.74 2.20
N ALA A 43 4.32 -4.93 2.45
CA ALA A 43 2.99 -5.12 3.01
C ALA A 43 2.84 -4.73 4.49
N GLY A 44 3.94 -4.63 5.24
CA GLY A 44 3.89 -4.33 6.67
C GLY A 44 3.20 -5.43 7.48
N ALA A 45 2.67 -5.05 8.66
CA ALA A 45 2.01 -5.98 9.57
C ALA A 45 0.55 -6.27 9.19
N GLY A 46 -0.02 -5.53 8.24
CA GLY A 46 -1.43 -5.63 7.86
C GLY A 46 -2.37 -4.82 8.75
N LEU A 47 -2.39 -5.02 10.06
CA LEU A 47 -3.26 -4.30 11.01
C LEU A 47 -2.44 -3.71 12.17
N TYR A 48 -2.71 -2.46 12.53
CA TYR A 48 -1.93 -1.73 13.52
C TYR A 48 -2.77 -1.31 14.72
N ASN A 49 -2.32 -1.62 15.94
CA ASN A 49 -2.93 -1.13 17.17
C ASN A 49 -2.43 0.29 17.48
N LEU A 50 -3.34 1.26 17.43
CA LEU A 50 -3.06 2.69 17.66
C LEU A 50 -2.82 3.04 19.14
N HIS A 51 -3.06 2.09 20.05
CA HIS A 51 -2.72 2.18 21.47
C HIS A 51 -1.47 1.36 21.84
N SER A 52 -0.75 0.82 20.86
CA SER A 52 0.53 0.16 21.11
C SER A 52 1.59 1.15 21.59
N GLU A 53 2.63 0.65 22.27
CA GLU A 53 3.77 1.48 22.70
C GLU A 53 4.43 2.23 21.53
N HIS A 54 4.43 1.66 20.32
CA HIS A 54 4.96 2.32 19.14
C HIS A 54 4.08 3.50 18.71
N ALA A 55 2.78 3.27 18.57
CA ALA A 55 1.84 4.32 18.17
C ALA A 55 1.74 5.43 19.23
N ALA A 56 1.85 5.09 20.52
CA ALA A 56 1.83 6.05 21.62
C ALA A 56 3.02 7.02 21.63
N LYS A 57 4.14 6.69 20.99
CA LYS A 57 5.33 7.56 20.94
C LYS A 57 5.14 8.79 20.05
N LEU A 58 4.49 8.63 18.90
CA LEU A 58 4.33 9.71 17.92
C LEU A 58 2.87 10.16 17.75
N GLN A 59 1.92 9.24 17.94
CA GLN A 59 0.47 9.48 17.82
C GLN A 59 0.06 10.17 16.51
N GLU A 60 0.79 9.92 15.41
CA GLU A 60 0.57 10.61 14.13
C GLU A 60 -0.84 10.39 13.56
N TYR A 61 -1.49 9.28 13.91
CA TYR A 61 -2.88 9.00 13.52
C TYR A 61 -3.85 10.12 13.93
N THR A 62 -3.57 10.83 15.03
CA THR A 62 -4.41 11.95 15.51
C THR A 62 -4.40 13.13 14.54
N GLN A 63 -3.33 13.28 13.76
CA GLN A 63 -3.18 14.31 12.73
C GLN A 63 -3.49 13.80 11.32
N GLY A 64 -3.68 12.49 11.15
CA GLY A 64 -4.14 11.86 9.91
C GLY A 64 -5.61 11.46 10.02
N VAL A 65 -5.86 10.14 10.06
CA VAL A 65 -7.20 9.55 10.06
C VAL A 65 -8.09 10.09 11.20
N GLY A 66 -7.53 10.44 12.35
CA GLY A 66 -8.26 10.97 13.49
C GLY A 66 -8.91 12.35 13.26
N LYS A 67 -8.50 13.09 12.22
CA LYS A 67 -9.13 14.35 11.81
C LYS A 67 -10.31 14.14 10.86
N LEU A 68 -10.43 12.97 10.23
CA LEU A 68 -11.47 12.72 9.26
C LEU A 68 -12.78 12.34 9.94
N LYS A 69 -13.88 12.90 9.44
CA LYS A 69 -15.23 12.60 9.86
C LYS A 69 -16.07 12.20 8.66
N THR A 70 -16.86 11.14 8.81
CA THR A 70 -17.67 10.59 7.71
C THR A 70 -18.64 11.62 7.14
N GLU A 71 -19.22 12.49 7.98
CA GLU A 71 -20.17 13.51 7.56
C GLU A 71 -19.52 14.61 6.70
N GLN A 72 -18.21 14.83 6.85
CA GLN A 72 -17.46 15.85 6.10
C GLN A 72 -16.96 15.33 4.76
N TRP A 73 -16.83 14.01 4.61
CA TRP A 73 -16.21 13.36 3.45
C TRP A 73 -17.04 12.14 3.00
N PRO A 74 -18.31 12.33 2.59
CA PRO A 74 -19.18 11.23 2.18
C PRO A 74 -18.64 10.43 0.99
N GLU A 75 -17.81 11.03 0.14
CA GLU A 75 -17.12 10.36 -0.97
C GLU A 75 -16.12 9.28 -0.48
N LEU A 76 -15.68 9.35 0.77
CA LEU A 76 -14.78 8.36 1.38
C LEU A 76 -15.54 7.26 2.14
N ALA A 77 -16.82 7.04 1.85
CA ALA A 77 -17.68 6.08 2.56
C ALA A 77 -17.01 4.69 2.70
N THR A 78 -16.49 4.12 1.60
CA THR A 78 -15.83 2.80 1.64
C THR A 78 -14.59 2.78 2.54
N TYR A 79 -13.82 3.87 2.58
CA TYR A 79 -12.67 3.98 3.49
C TYR A 79 -13.14 3.96 4.96
N PHE A 80 -14.20 4.69 5.29
CA PHE A 80 -14.79 4.67 6.64
C PHE A 80 -15.42 3.31 6.99
N ASP A 81 -16.06 2.63 6.04
CA ASP A 81 -16.63 1.28 6.26
C ASP A 81 -15.54 0.27 6.61
N ILE A 82 -14.40 0.33 5.91
CA ILE A 82 -13.25 -0.52 6.21
C ILE A 82 -12.71 -0.21 7.62
N LEU A 83 -12.57 1.07 7.98
CA LEU A 83 -12.16 1.46 9.34
C LEU A 83 -13.13 0.95 10.40
N ALA A 84 -14.44 1.12 10.19
CA ALA A 84 -15.49 0.70 11.12
C ALA A 84 -15.50 -0.81 11.33
N LYS A 85 -15.23 -1.61 10.29
CA LYS A 85 -15.14 -3.07 10.38
C LYS A 85 -14.09 -3.56 11.39
N TYR A 86 -13.00 -2.81 11.54
CA TYR A 86 -11.94 -3.12 12.52
C TYR A 86 -12.08 -2.34 13.83
N ASN A 87 -13.10 -1.49 13.93
CA ASN A 87 -13.37 -0.64 15.10
C ASN A 87 -14.88 -0.65 15.46
N PRO A 88 -15.49 -1.81 15.73
CA PRO A 88 -16.95 -1.94 15.90
C PRO A 88 -17.52 -1.16 17.09
N ALA A 89 -16.68 -0.79 18.07
CA ALA A 89 -17.07 0.03 19.21
C ALA A 89 -17.11 1.55 18.89
N GLY A 90 -16.89 1.96 17.63
CA GLY A 90 -16.88 3.36 17.19
C GLY A 90 -15.65 4.17 17.60
N LYS A 91 -14.79 3.61 18.46
CA LYS A 91 -13.49 4.20 18.82
C LYS A 91 -12.39 3.66 17.92
N LEU A 92 -11.58 4.57 17.39
CA LEU A 92 -10.45 4.23 16.53
C LEU A 92 -9.29 3.63 17.36
N ASN A 93 -9.28 2.31 17.46
CA ASN A 93 -8.26 1.51 18.15
C ASN A 93 -7.29 0.84 17.18
N PHE A 94 -7.76 0.48 16.00
CA PHE A 94 -7.00 -0.23 14.98
C PHE A 94 -7.01 0.52 13.65
N TYR A 95 -5.85 0.52 12.98
CA TYR A 95 -5.73 1.04 11.63
C TYR A 95 -5.38 -0.09 10.65
N PRO A 96 -6.21 -0.32 9.62
CA PRO A 96 -5.93 -1.30 8.57
C PRO A 96 -4.90 -0.75 7.57
N GLY A 97 -3.81 -1.47 7.39
CA GLY A 97 -2.84 -1.25 6.33
C GLY A 97 -3.31 -1.76 4.96
N SER A 98 -2.50 -1.52 3.93
CA SER A 98 -2.79 -1.90 2.55
C SER A 98 -3.19 -3.37 2.34
N PRO A 99 -2.63 -4.39 3.04
CA PRO A 99 -3.07 -5.78 2.84
C PRO A 99 -4.50 -6.03 3.31
N ILE A 100 -4.87 -5.44 4.45
CA ILE A 100 -6.21 -5.57 5.04
C ILE A 100 -7.24 -4.82 4.19
N ILE A 101 -6.86 -3.64 3.69
CA ILE A 101 -7.68 -2.88 2.74
C ILE A 101 -7.89 -3.70 1.47
N ALA A 102 -6.83 -4.23 0.86
CA ALA A 102 -6.96 -5.04 -0.35
C ALA A 102 -7.83 -6.28 -0.13
N GLN A 103 -7.68 -6.96 1.02
CA GLN A 103 -8.51 -8.10 1.39
C GLN A 103 -10.01 -7.80 1.42
N TYR A 104 -10.42 -6.55 1.68
CA TYR A 104 -11.82 -6.14 1.64
C TYR A 104 -12.44 -6.30 0.23
N PHE A 105 -11.64 -6.08 -0.82
CA PHE A 105 -12.11 -6.09 -2.23
C PHE A 105 -11.84 -7.41 -2.95
N LEU A 106 -10.88 -8.21 -2.49
CA LEU A 106 -10.50 -9.46 -3.15
C LEU A 106 -11.64 -10.49 -3.12
N ARG A 107 -12.02 -10.97 -4.30
CA ARG A 107 -13.00 -12.06 -4.47
C ARG A 107 -12.25 -13.40 -4.46
N ARG A 108 -12.99 -14.51 -4.35
CA ARG A 108 -12.42 -15.88 -4.32
C ARG A 108 -11.51 -16.23 -5.51
N LYS A 109 -11.72 -15.59 -6.66
CA LYS A 109 -10.94 -15.80 -7.90
C LYS A 109 -9.72 -14.90 -8.03
N ASP A 110 -9.69 -13.79 -7.29
CA ASP A 110 -8.56 -12.86 -7.28
C ASP A 110 -7.45 -13.43 -6.40
N ARG A 111 -6.20 -13.00 -6.63
CA ARG A 111 -5.04 -13.46 -5.86
C ARG A 111 -4.31 -12.29 -5.23
N SER A 112 -3.71 -12.50 -4.06
CA SER A 112 -2.89 -11.52 -3.37
C SER A 112 -1.51 -12.08 -3.07
N TRP A 113 -0.49 -11.24 -3.28
CA TRP A 113 0.91 -11.56 -3.04
C TRP A 113 1.50 -10.45 -2.19
N LEU A 114 1.84 -10.76 -0.94
CA LEU A 114 2.23 -9.79 0.06
C LEU A 114 3.68 -10.07 0.48
N TYR A 115 4.56 -9.10 0.35
CA TYR A 115 5.97 -9.23 0.70
C TYR A 115 6.29 -8.40 1.94
N GLU A 116 6.96 -9.01 2.92
CA GLU A 116 7.40 -8.33 4.14
C GLU A 116 8.74 -8.91 4.63
N LEU A 117 9.78 -8.07 4.72
CA LEU A 117 11.12 -8.50 5.12
C LEU A 117 11.28 -8.60 6.65
N HIS A 118 10.61 -7.72 7.40
CA HIS A 118 10.73 -7.62 8.84
C HIS A 118 10.04 -8.83 9.52
N PRO A 119 10.79 -9.70 10.25
CA PRO A 119 10.27 -10.97 10.79
C PRO A 119 8.97 -10.82 11.58
N LYS A 120 8.94 -9.85 12.52
CA LYS A 120 7.79 -9.68 13.40
C LYS A 120 6.55 -9.18 12.65
N ASP A 121 6.73 -8.38 11.60
CA ASP A 121 5.59 -7.87 10.83
C ASP A 121 5.08 -8.94 9.87
N ALA A 122 5.97 -9.71 9.26
CA ALA A 122 5.61 -10.89 8.46
C ALA A 122 4.82 -11.93 9.27
N GLU A 123 5.20 -12.18 10.53
CA GLU A 123 4.46 -13.08 11.42
C GLU A 123 3.03 -12.59 11.73
N LEU A 124 2.86 -11.28 11.97
CA LEU A 124 1.54 -10.68 12.17
C LEU A 124 0.72 -10.76 10.88
N LEU A 125 1.33 -10.41 9.74
CA LEU A 125 0.69 -10.45 8.44
C LEU A 125 0.21 -11.87 8.07
N LEU A 126 1.03 -12.89 8.34
CA LEU A 126 0.65 -14.30 8.18
C LEU A 126 -0.59 -14.67 8.99
N LYS A 127 -0.68 -14.22 10.25
CA LYS A 127 -1.87 -14.46 11.10
C LYS A 127 -3.13 -13.83 10.49
N HIS A 128 -3.02 -12.62 9.95
CA HIS A 128 -4.14 -11.96 9.29
C HIS A 128 -4.56 -12.64 7.98
N ALA A 129 -3.59 -13.18 7.22
CA ALA A 129 -3.84 -13.85 5.95
C ALA A 129 -4.32 -15.32 6.10
N ALA A 130 -4.14 -15.96 7.26
CA ALA A 130 -4.28 -17.40 7.45
C ALA A 130 -5.62 -18.02 7.00
N LYS A 131 -6.72 -17.25 7.03
CA LYS A 131 -8.06 -17.74 6.65
C LYS A 131 -8.34 -17.64 5.14
N SER A 132 -7.46 -16.99 4.37
CA SER A 132 -7.68 -16.66 2.97
C SER A 132 -6.74 -17.45 2.06
N ARG A 133 -7.24 -18.50 1.42
CA ARG A 133 -6.43 -19.37 0.54
C ARG A 133 -5.85 -18.66 -0.69
N ASN A 134 -6.42 -17.53 -1.07
CA ASN A 134 -6.00 -16.73 -2.21
C ASN A 134 -5.01 -15.61 -1.83
N ILE A 135 -4.58 -15.54 -0.57
CA ILE A 135 -3.58 -14.59 -0.09
C ILE A 135 -2.30 -15.36 0.26
N ARG A 136 -1.17 -14.92 -0.31
CA ARG A 136 0.15 -15.48 -0.06
C ARG A 136 1.04 -14.41 0.57
N VAL A 137 1.69 -14.75 1.66
CA VAL A 137 2.66 -13.90 2.35
C VAL A 137 4.05 -14.48 2.17
N MET A 138 4.99 -13.67 1.70
CA MET A 138 6.37 -14.04 1.42
C MET A 138 7.30 -13.20 2.26
N ARG A 139 8.18 -13.85 3.03
CA ARG A 139 9.20 -13.17 3.84
C ARG A 139 10.46 -12.94 3.02
N GLU A 140 10.33 -12.15 1.96
CA GLU A 140 11.33 -11.96 0.91
C GLU A 140 11.38 -10.50 0.47
N ASP A 141 12.40 -10.16 -0.33
CA ASP A 141 12.54 -8.84 -0.95
C ASP A 141 11.42 -8.62 -2.00
N GLY A 142 10.49 -7.71 -1.69
CA GLY A 142 9.34 -7.45 -2.54
C GLY A 142 9.68 -6.84 -3.89
N PHE A 143 10.79 -6.11 -4.04
CA PHE A 143 11.22 -5.60 -5.33
C PHE A 143 11.59 -6.74 -6.29
N LYS A 144 12.26 -7.78 -5.77
CA LYS A 144 12.59 -8.98 -6.55
C LYS A 144 11.37 -9.87 -6.76
N GLY A 145 10.63 -10.10 -5.68
CA GLY A 145 9.46 -10.96 -5.65
C GLY A 145 8.41 -10.52 -6.67
N LEU A 146 8.06 -9.22 -6.70
CA LEU A 146 7.04 -8.72 -7.61
C LEU A 146 7.38 -8.99 -9.08
N LEU A 147 8.65 -8.89 -9.49
CA LEU A 147 9.04 -9.09 -10.88
C LEU A 147 8.88 -10.54 -11.36
N SER A 148 8.86 -11.50 -10.43
CA SER A 148 8.64 -12.92 -10.73
C SER A 148 7.17 -13.26 -11.01
N LEU A 149 6.25 -12.39 -10.56
CA LEU A 149 4.81 -12.56 -10.70
C LEU A 149 4.24 -11.91 -11.96
N LEU A 150 5.07 -11.18 -12.72
CA LEU A 150 4.63 -10.39 -13.86
C LEU A 150 5.03 -11.04 -15.20
N PRO A 151 4.12 -11.07 -16.20
CA PRO A 151 2.70 -10.72 -16.10
C PRO A 151 1.90 -11.81 -15.37
N PRO A 152 0.84 -11.45 -14.60
CA PRO A 152 0.00 -12.45 -13.96
C PRO A 152 -0.82 -13.21 -15.00
N VAL A 153 -1.22 -14.45 -14.66
CA VAL A 153 -2.07 -15.29 -15.52
C VAL A 153 -3.41 -14.62 -15.83
N SER A 154 -3.96 -13.86 -14.87
CA SER A 154 -5.19 -13.08 -15.01
C SER A 154 -5.09 -11.95 -16.02
N ARG A 155 -3.88 -11.55 -16.43
CA ARG A 155 -3.58 -10.38 -17.29
C ARG A 155 -4.15 -9.06 -16.76
N ARG A 156 -4.52 -9.02 -15.48
CA ARG A 156 -5.00 -7.85 -14.75
C ARG A 156 -4.28 -7.82 -13.41
N GLY A 157 -3.76 -6.68 -13.01
CA GLY A 157 -3.17 -6.59 -11.70
C GLY A 157 -2.92 -5.18 -11.23
N LEU A 158 -2.87 -5.05 -9.92
CA LEU A 158 -2.43 -3.88 -9.18
C LEU A 158 -1.14 -4.24 -8.44
N VAL A 159 -0.08 -3.48 -8.69
CA VAL A 159 1.16 -3.57 -7.93
C VAL A 159 1.30 -2.32 -7.08
N LEU A 160 1.27 -2.47 -5.76
CA LEU A 160 1.58 -1.43 -4.78
C LEU A 160 3.07 -1.50 -4.38
N ILE A 161 3.75 -0.37 -4.51
CA ILE A 161 5.14 -0.19 -4.16
C ILE A 161 5.23 0.93 -3.12
N ASP A 162 5.54 0.54 -1.88
CA ASP A 162 5.49 1.40 -0.70
C ASP A 162 6.70 1.16 0.24
N PRO A 163 7.94 1.34 -0.24
CA PRO A 163 9.12 1.14 0.60
C PRO A 163 9.20 2.21 1.69
N SER A 164 9.96 1.93 2.76
CA SER A 164 10.17 2.90 3.85
C SER A 164 11.03 4.11 3.46
N TYR A 165 11.82 4.00 2.37
CA TYR A 165 12.83 4.97 1.96
C TYR A 165 13.91 5.23 3.03
N GLU A 166 14.14 4.27 3.94
CA GLU A 166 15.24 4.32 4.91
C GLU A 166 16.61 4.35 4.21
N ILE A 167 16.71 3.71 3.05
CA ILE A 167 17.95 3.63 2.28
C ILE A 167 17.83 4.57 1.08
N LYS A 168 18.80 5.48 0.90
CA LYS A 168 18.79 6.43 -0.23
C LYS A 168 18.69 5.76 -1.61
N THR A 169 19.17 4.51 -1.72
CA THR A 169 19.09 3.74 -2.96
C THR A 169 17.67 3.33 -3.32
N ASP A 170 16.71 3.38 -2.39
CA ASP A 170 15.32 2.99 -2.61
C ASP A 170 14.71 3.81 -3.75
N TYR A 171 15.00 5.11 -3.87
CA TYR A 171 14.53 5.96 -4.97
C TYR A 171 15.00 5.48 -6.36
N ALA A 172 16.23 4.96 -6.46
CA ALA A 172 16.71 4.38 -7.71
C ALA A 172 16.09 3.00 -7.95
N GLN A 173 15.94 2.20 -6.90
CA GLN A 173 15.38 0.86 -6.94
C GLN A 173 13.91 0.86 -7.35
N VAL A 174 13.08 1.77 -6.81
CA VAL A 174 11.66 1.90 -7.20
C VAL A 174 11.51 2.17 -8.70
N PHE A 175 12.32 3.09 -9.25
CA PHE A 175 12.29 3.39 -10.68
C PHE A 175 12.68 2.16 -11.51
N ASN A 176 13.81 1.53 -11.17
CA ASN A 176 14.33 0.38 -11.93
C ASN A 176 13.35 -0.80 -11.89
N THR A 177 12.71 -1.03 -10.74
CA THR A 177 11.72 -2.08 -10.58
C THR A 177 10.45 -1.79 -11.38
N ILE A 178 9.92 -0.56 -11.33
CA ILE A 178 8.72 -0.20 -12.13
C ILE A 178 9.02 -0.25 -13.63
N ASP A 179 10.18 0.25 -14.07
CA ASP A 179 10.58 0.17 -15.49
C ASP A 179 10.67 -1.29 -15.98
N SER A 180 11.26 -2.16 -15.17
CA SER A 180 11.34 -3.60 -15.46
C SER A 180 9.97 -4.29 -15.44
N ALA A 181 9.13 -3.94 -14.47
CA ALA A 181 7.78 -4.46 -14.32
C ALA A 181 6.90 -4.06 -15.52
N TYR A 182 6.93 -2.78 -15.90
CA TYR A 182 6.17 -2.24 -17.01
C TYR A 182 6.57 -2.89 -18.35
N LYS A 183 7.86 -3.16 -18.57
CA LYS A 183 8.33 -3.91 -19.75
C LYS A 183 7.73 -5.32 -19.84
N LYS A 184 7.51 -5.98 -18.70
CA LYS A 184 6.87 -7.32 -18.64
C LYS A 184 5.35 -7.25 -18.74
N PHE A 185 4.74 -6.23 -18.13
CA PHE A 185 3.29 -6.10 -18.01
C PHE A 185 2.85 -4.63 -18.17
N PRO A 186 2.80 -4.11 -19.41
CA PRO A 186 2.53 -2.69 -19.67
C PRO A 186 1.07 -2.28 -19.43
N THR A 187 0.16 -3.24 -19.27
CA THR A 187 -1.26 -3.00 -18.99
C THR A 187 -1.61 -3.10 -17.50
N GLY A 188 -0.63 -3.37 -16.63
CA GLY A 188 -0.82 -3.38 -15.19
C GLY A 188 -1.00 -1.97 -14.61
N THR A 189 -1.69 -1.88 -13.49
CA THR A 189 -1.73 -0.66 -12.69
C THR A 189 -0.61 -0.71 -11.65
N TYR A 190 0.23 0.31 -11.63
CA TYR A 190 1.34 0.45 -10.69
C TYR A 190 1.07 1.66 -9.80
N ALA A 191 0.92 1.44 -8.49
CA ALA A 191 0.78 2.49 -7.49
C ALA A 191 2.08 2.59 -6.71
N LEU A 192 2.75 3.75 -6.79
CA LEU A 192 3.98 4.05 -6.07
C LEU A 192 3.67 5.10 -5.01
N TRP A 193 3.89 4.78 -3.75
CA TRP A 193 3.96 5.79 -2.68
C TRP A 193 5.37 6.37 -2.63
N TYR A 194 5.49 7.67 -2.35
CA TYR A 194 6.77 8.33 -2.12
C TYR A 194 6.62 9.47 -1.09
N PRO A 195 7.61 9.68 -0.20
CA PRO A 195 7.63 10.83 0.69
C PRO A 195 8.36 12.02 0.07
N VAL A 196 7.94 13.24 0.39
CA VAL A 196 8.66 14.46 -0.01
C VAL A 196 9.50 14.97 1.18
N VAL A 197 10.64 14.31 1.42
CA VAL A 197 11.64 14.79 2.41
C VAL A 197 12.59 15.80 1.78
N ASP A 198 13.03 15.53 0.55
CA ASP A 198 13.80 16.47 -0.28
C ASP A 198 13.16 16.54 -1.67
N ARG A 199 12.64 17.72 -2.02
CA ARG A 199 11.99 17.97 -3.31
C ARG A 199 12.89 17.62 -4.50
N LYS A 200 14.21 17.86 -4.40
CA LYS A 200 15.15 17.61 -5.51
C LYS A 200 15.23 16.13 -5.89
N ILE A 201 15.10 15.23 -4.91
CA ILE A 201 15.09 13.78 -5.12
C ILE A 201 13.83 13.39 -5.90
N ILE A 202 12.68 13.92 -5.51
CA ILE A 202 11.40 13.64 -6.17
C ILE A 202 11.37 14.21 -7.59
N ASP A 203 11.87 15.43 -7.79
CA ASP A 203 11.98 16.03 -9.14
C ASP A 203 12.93 15.23 -10.04
N HIS A 204 13.96 14.60 -9.49
CA HIS A 204 14.81 13.68 -10.23
C HIS A 204 14.08 12.39 -10.61
N LEU A 205 13.37 11.77 -9.66
CA LEU A 205 12.57 10.58 -9.90
C LEU A 205 11.49 10.82 -10.97
N GLU A 206 10.78 11.94 -10.89
CA GLU A 206 9.78 12.36 -11.89
C GLU A 206 10.40 12.50 -13.28
N ARG A 207 11.56 13.15 -13.40
CA ARG A 207 12.28 13.27 -14.68
C ARG A 207 12.67 11.91 -15.25
N LYS A 208 13.09 10.96 -14.42
CA LYS A 208 13.38 9.59 -14.86
C LYS A 208 12.12 8.92 -15.42
N PHE A 209 10.99 9.01 -14.72
CA PHE A 209 9.72 8.47 -15.22
C PHE A 209 9.27 9.12 -16.53
N LYS A 210 9.33 10.45 -16.67
CA LYS A 210 9.01 11.14 -17.93
C LYS A 210 9.88 10.67 -19.10
N ARG A 211 11.16 10.37 -18.85
CA ARG A 211 12.12 9.91 -19.87
C ARG A 211 12.06 8.40 -20.17
N SER A 212 11.39 7.61 -19.32
CA SER A 212 11.31 6.15 -19.48
C SER A 212 10.46 5.69 -20.67
N GLY A 213 9.58 6.55 -21.18
CA GLY A 213 8.59 6.18 -22.20
C GLY A 213 7.33 5.51 -21.65
N ILE A 214 7.24 5.27 -20.33
CA ILE A 214 6.00 4.87 -19.66
C ILE A 214 4.96 5.97 -19.83
N LYS A 215 3.74 5.58 -20.24
CA LYS A 215 2.63 6.51 -20.53
C LYS A 215 1.58 6.44 -19.43
N LYS A 216 0.67 7.42 -19.42
CA LYS A 216 -0.50 7.48 -18.50
C LYS A 216 -0.10 7.47 -17.01
N ILE A 217 0.93 8.24 -16.68
CA ILE A 217 1.38 8.44 -15.30
C ILE A 217 0.57 9.58 -14.69
N HIS A 218 -0.13 9.29 -13.59
CA HIS A 218 -0.84 10.27 -12.78
C HIS A 218 -0.08 10.48 -11.46
N ARG A 219 -0.08 11.71 -10.95
CA ARG A 219 0.57 12.07 -9.69
C ARG A 219 -0.43 12.76 -8.78
N TYR A 220 -0.57 12.25 -7.57
CA TYR A 220 -1.36 12.83 -6.50
C TYR A 220 -0.42 13.09 -5.33
N GLU A 221 -0.35 14.33 -4.86
CA GLU A 221 0.56 14.73 -3.79
C GLU A 221 -0.19 15.64 -2.81
N LEU A 222 -0.07 15.34 -1.52
CA LEU A 222 -0.66 16.12 -0.44
C LEU A 222 0.48 16.79 0.35
N GLY A 223 0.62 18.11 0.19
CA GLY A 223 1.49 18.93 1.04
C GLY A 223 0.76 19.31 2.32
N ILE A 224 1.39 19.07 3.47
CA ILE A 224 0.91 19.56 4.76
C ILE A 224 1.55 20.93 4.99
N ALA A 225 0.73 21.93 5.31
CA ALA A 225 1.15 23.31 5.59
C ALA A 225 1.81 23.46 6.96
#